data_AF-A0A9R0SLR6-F1
#
_entry.id   AF-A0A9R0SLR6-F1
#
_cell.length_a   1.000
_cell.length_b   1.000
_cell.length_c   1.000
_cell.angle_alpha   90.00
_cell.angle_beta   90.00
_cell.angle_gamma   90.00
#
_symmetry.space_group_name_H-M   'P 1'
#
loop_
_entity.id
_entity.type
_entity.pdbx_description
1 polymer ?
#
loop_
_entity_poly.entity_id
_entity_poly.type
_entity_poly.pdbx_seq_one_letter_code
_entity_poly.pdbx_strand_id
1 'polypeptide(L)'
;MNGDKHYLPFPTQAHLEGVEYNGAVLCAAGHADHGDCHSCPFLVAFVFNQQSDFNTSACVYSSETSVWGEIHSIEIPDVSVTWAPTPLIGNTLYWILDTSGGTIENECWIVEFDLDAHNLDLTGEIPYYVLDKYNRQIVLMPADDGRLGFAGVDTFSLHLWSSIACVDGMVTWAHCRVIDLENFLAPEAVAACRYVPDAVGYAEDANVIFIRVDPNIYMIHLNTMQIEEVSEKGAYWFVFPCTSFYTPGITTGGGDDQAEPLNDC
;
A
#
# COMPACT_ATOMS: atom_id res chain seq x y z
N MET A 1 -1.10 12.09 18.63
CA MET A 1 0.19 11.60 18.09
C MET A 1 1.30 11.96 19.07
N ASN A 2 1.80 11.00 19.85
CA ASN A 2 3.17 11.12 20.32
C ASN A 2 4.02 10.65 19.14
N GLY A 3 4.69 11.58 18.46
CA GLY A 3 5.45 11.34 17.24
C GLY A 3 6.77 10.61 17.50
N ASP A 4 6.71 9.51 18.24
CA ASP A 4 7.88 8.70 18.55
C ASP A 4 8.39 8.05 17.27
N LYS A 5 9.67 8.31 16.96
CA LYS A 5 10.32 7.83 15.75
C LYS A 5 11.18 6.62 16.10
N HIS A 6 10.90 5.51 15.45
CA HIS A 6 11.74 4.31 15.49
C HIS A 6 12.60 4.27 14.23
N TYR A 7 13.91 4.31 14.40
CA TYR A 7 14.87 4.19 13.30
C TYR A 7 15.33 2.73 13.23
N LEU A 8 15.10 2.09 12.09
CA LEU A 8 15.58 0.74 11.84
C LEU A 8 16.95 0.81 11.17
N PRO A 9 17.89 -0.08 11.54
CA PRO A 9 19.11 -0.24 10.76
C PRO A 9 18.73 -0.73 9.37
N PHE A 10 19.50 -0.38 8.35
CA PHE A 10 19.32 -0.97 7.03
C PHE A 10 19.66 -2.47 7.09
N PRO A 11 18.94 -3.36 6.36
CA PRO A 11 19.16 -4.80 6.42
C PRO A 11 20.56 -5.22 5.93
N THR A 12 21.23 -4.38 5.14
CA THR A 12 22.59 -4.63 4.65
C THR A 12 23.56 -3.55 5.12
N GLN A 13 24.86 -3.86 5.10
CA GLN A 13 25.93 -2.88 5.31
C GLN A 13 26.30 -2.12 4.02
N ALA A 14 25.55 -2.31 2.93
CA ALA A 14 25.85 -1.68 1.65
C ALA A 14 25.64 -0.17 1.70
N HIS A 15 26.36 0.55 0.84
CA HIS A 15 26.15 1.98 0.67
C HIS A 15 24.72 2.22 0.14
N LEU A 16 23.96 3.08 0.82
CA LEU A 16 22.58 3.46 0.46
C LEU A 16 22.46 4.28 -0.83
N GLU A 17 23.59 4.59 -1.48
CA GLU A 17 23.58 5.37 -2.72
C GLU A 17 23.05 4.52 -3.88
N GLY A 18 21.97 4.99 -4.52
CA GLY A 18 21.37 4.30 -5.68
C GLY A 18 20.51 3.08 -5.32
N VAL A 19 20.00 3.02 -4.10
CA VAL A 19 19.03 2.01 -3.67
C VAL A 19 17.62 2.57 -3.75
N GLU A 20 16.76 1.92 -4.53
CA GLU A 20 15.32 2.15 -4.50
C GLU A 20 14.66 1.13 -3.57
N TYR A 21 13.67 1.56 -2.80
CA TYR A 21 13.06 0.73 -1.77
C TYR A 21 11.63 1.12 -1.48
N ASN A 22 10.90 0.14 -0.92
CA ASN A 22 9.56 0.29 -0.41
C ASN A 22 9.37 -0.68 0.77
N GLY A 23 8.31 -0.50 1.55
CA GLY A 23 8.04 -1.39 2.66
C GLY A 23 6.64 -1.23 3.23
N ALA A 24 6.27 -2.23 4.03
CA ALA A 24 5.01 -2.28 4.75
C ALA A 24 5.27 -2.54 6.23
N VAL A 25 4.49 -1.89 7.10
CA VAL A 25 4.50 -2.14 8.55
C VAL A 25 3.29 -2.98 8.88
N LEU A 26 3.52 -4.11 9.54
CA LEU A 26 2.50 -5.10 9.85
C LEU A 26 2.42 -5.32 11.35
N CYS A 27 1.23 -5.64 11.83
CA CYS A 27 1.03 -6.06 13.20
C CYS A 27 1.38 -7.55 13.34
N ALA A 28 2.29 -7.91 14.25
CA ALA A 28 2.76 -9.29 14.39
C ALA A 28 1.77 -10.21 15.14
N ALA A 29 0.72 -9.65 15.74
CA ALA A 29 -0.12 -10.39 16.68
C ALA A 29 -1.21 -11.27 16.02
N GLY A 30 -1.21 -11.42 14.69
CA GLY A 30 -1.96 -12.46 13.97
C GLY A 30 -3.48 -12.46 14.19
N HIS A 31 -4.03 -11.38 14.74
CA HIS A 31 -5.46 -11.24 15.02
C HIS A 31 -6.17 -10.60 13.83
N ALA A 32 -7.38 -11.07 13.54
CA ALA A 32 -8.22 -10.56 12.44
C ALA A 32 -8.83 -9.17 12.73
N ASP A 33 -8.75 -8.69 13.97
CA ASP A 33 -9.23 -7.37 14.36
C ASP A 33 -8.01 -6.45 14.56
N HIS A 34 -7.67 -5.69 13.52
CA HIS A 34 -6.50 -4.80 13.49
C HIS A 34 -6.69 -3.50 14.29
N GLY A 35 -7.80 -3.36 15.03
CA GLY A 35 -8.17 -2.14 15.75
C GLY A 35 -7.38 -1.81 17.02
N ASP A 36 -6.65 -2.76 17.63
CA ASP A 36 -5.92 -2.56 18.90
C ASP A 36 -4.50 -3.18 18.89
N CYS A 37 -3.73 -2.91 17.82
CA CYS A 37 -2.33 -3.35 17.66
C CYS A 37 -1.30 -2.58 18.48
N HIS A 38 -1.72 -1.66 19.33
CA HIS A 38 -0.89 -0.57 19.85
C HIS A 38 0.32 -1.04 20.68
N SER A 39 0.20 -2.18 21.35
CA SER A 39 1.25 -2.77 22.19
C SER A 39 1.84 -4.05 21.61
N CYS A 40 1.40 -4.46 20.43
CA CYS A 40 1.87 -5.66 19.78
C CYS A 40 3.22 -5.40 19.13
N PRO A 41 4.12 -6.39 19.11
CA PRO A 41 5.25 -6.34 18.19
C PRO A 41 4.74 -6.07 16.77
N PHE A 42 5.50 -5.27 16.03
CA PHE A 42 5.31 -5.05 14.61
C PHE A 42 6.40 -5.73 13.80
N LEU A 43 6.09 -6.04 12.55
CA LEU A 43 7.02 -6.45 11.52
C LEU A 43 7.18 -5.31 10.52
N VAL A 44 8.36 -5.24 9.89
CA VAL A 44 8.56 -4.39 8.71
C VAL A 44 9.05 -5.27 7.58
N ALA A 45 8.19 -5.46 6.57
CA ALA A 45 8.60 -6.07 5.32
C ALA A 45 9.23 -4.99 4.45
N PHE A 46 10.43 -5.25 3.95
CA PHE A 46 11.23 -4.27 3.24
C PHE A 46 11.72 -4.88 1.94
N VAL A 47 11.36 -4.23 0.82
CA VAL A 47 11.81 -4.60 -0.52
C VAL A 47 12.72 -3.50 -1.05
N PHE A 48 13.83 -3.89 -1.65
CA PHE A 48 14.83 -2.96 -2.14
C PHE A 48 15.58 -3.55 -3.32
N ASN A 49 16.05 -2.69 -4.20
CA ASN A 49 16.97 -3.07 -5.25
C ASN A 49 18.05 -2.01 -5.43
N GLN A 50 19.23 -2.46 -5.83
CA GLN A 50 20.35 -1.57 -6.14
C GLN A 50 20.51 -1.51 -7.65
N GLN A 51 20.53 -0.30 -8.21
CA GLN A 51 20.50 -0.10 -9.67
C GLN A 51 21.65 -0.80 -10.41
N SER A 52 22.77 -1.07 -9.75
CA SER A 52 23.93 -1.75 -10.34
C SER A 52 23.84 -3.28 -10.40
N ASP A 53 22.96 -3.89 -9.58
CA ASP A 53 23.06 -5.32 -9.24
C ASP A 53 21.91 -6.14 -9.82
N PHE A 54 20.93 -5.52 -10.50
CA PHE A 54 19.76 -6.14 -11.13
C PHE A 54 18.93 -7.06 -10.21
N ASN A 55 19.19 -7.02 -8.91
CA ASN A 55 18.57 -7.89 -7.92
C ASN A 55 17.54 -7.09 -7.12
N THR A 56 16.31 -7.57 -7.15
CA THR A 56 15.28 -7.17 -6.19
C THR A 56 15.37 -8.10 -4.99
N SER A 57 15.46 -7.52 -3.80
CA SER A 57 15.64 -8.24 -2.55
C SER A 57 14.58 -7.86 -1.55
N ALA A 58 14.17 -8.81 -0.71
CA ALA A 58 13.20 -8.60 0.36
C ALA A 58 13.66 -9.27 1.65
N CYS A 59 13.31 -8.66 2.78
CA CYS A 59 13.54 -9.21 4.11
C CYS A 59 12.53 -8.62 5.11
N VAL A 60 12.44 -9.23 6.29
CA VAL A 60 11.51 -8.81 7.35
C VAL A 60 12.27 -8.46 8.61
N TYR A 61 12.01 -7.29 9.16
CA TYR A 61 12.42 -6.93 10.51
C TYR A 61 11.34 -7.34 11.51
N SER A 62 11.74 -7.90 12.65
CA SER A 62 10.85 -8.11 13.80
C SER A 62 11.25 -7.19 14.94
N SER A 63 10.29 -6.41 15.44
CA SER A 63 10.50 -5.58 16.63
C SER A 63 10.66 -6.39 17.92
N GLU A 64 10.14 -7.62 17.96
CA GLU A 64 10.28 -8.50 19.12
C GLU A 64 11.73 -8.95 19.30
N THR A 65 12.36 -9.37 18.21
CA THR A 65 13.76 -9.84 18.23
C THR A 65 14.75 -8.71 17.98
N SER A 66 14.26 -7.58 17.45
CA SER A 66 15.07 -6.45 16.99
C SER A 66 16.10 -6.82 15.91
N VAL A 67 15.77 -7.78 15.05
CA VAL A 67 16.67 -8.27 13.99
C VAL A 67 15.95 -8.34 12.65
N TRP A 68 16.72 -8.15 11.57
CA TRP A 68 16.31 -8.52 10.22
C TRP A 68 16.44 -10.03 10.03
N GLY A 69 15.49 -10.61 9.32
CA GLY A 69 15.54 -11.98 8.83
C GLY A 69 16.51 -12.15 7.66
N GLU A 70 16.51 -13.34 7.08
CA GLU A 70 17.28 -13.63 5.87
C GLU A 70 16.79 -12.78 4.68
N ILE A 71 17.72 -12.48 3.78
CA ILE A 71 17.45 -11.72 2.57
C ILE A 71 17.17 -12.71 1.45
N HIS A 72 16.02 -12.54 0.81
CA HIS A 72 15.60 -13.32 -0.36
C HIS A 72 15.68 -12.42 -1.58
N SER A 73 16.25 -12.93 -2.67
CA SER A 73 16.53 -12.11 -3.87
C SER A 73 16.09 -12.83 -5.14
N ILE A 74 15.62 -12.04 -6.09
CA ILE A 74 15.34 -12.45 -7.47
C ILE A 74 16.01 -11.47 -8.43
N GLU A 75 16.53 -11.99 -9.54
CA GLU A 75 17.19 -11.19 -10.57
C GLU A 75 16.15 -10.72 -11.59
N ILE A 76 15.90 -9.40 -11.63
CA ILE A 76 15.02 -8.75 -12.60
C ILE A 76 15.79 -7.53 -13.14
N PRO A 77 16.30 -7.58 -14.38
CA PRO A 77 17.13 -6.52 -14.92
C PRO A 77 16.32 -5.25 -15.21
N ASP A 78 17.00 -4.10 -15.15
CA ASP A 78 16.52 -2.78 -15.61
C ASP A 78 15.20 -2.24 -15.01
N VAL A 79 14.75 -2.79 -13.88
CA VAL A 79 13.56 -2.33 -13.13
C VAL A 79 13.94 -1.74 -11.79
N SER A 80 13.07 -0.91 -11.21
CA SER A 80 13.26 -0.36 -9.87
C SER A 80 12.00 -0.37 -9.03
N VAL A 81 12.19 -0.51 -7.72
CA VAL A 81 11.07 -0.61 -6.77
C VAL A 81 10.29 0.70 -6.76
N THR A 82 9.01 0.63 -7.13
CA THR A 82 8.16 1.82 -7.15
C THR A 82 7.76 2.21 -5.73
N TRP A 83 7.85 3.51 -5.43
CA TRP A 83 7.28 4.08 -4.22
C TRP A 83 5.76 4.25 -4.34
N ALA A 84 5.03 3.17 -4.09
CA ALA A 84 3.57 3.12 -4.13
C ALA A 84 3.00 2.31 -2.95
N PRO A 85 1.72 2.50 -2.58
CA PRO A 85 1.04 1.67 -1.59
C PRO A 85 1.04 0.21 -2.04
N THR A 86 1.26 -0.69 -1.08
CA THR A 86 1.34 -2.14 -1.31
C THR A 86 0.23 -2.84 -0.55
N PRO A 87 -0.51 -3.77 -1.18
CA PRO A 87 -1.54 -4.52 -0.50
C PRO A 87 -0.97 -5.76 0.18
N LEU A 88 -1.51 -6.10 1.35
CA LEU A 88 -1.42 -7.43 1.95
C LEU A 88 -2.66 -8.25 1.53
N ILE A 89 -2.45 -9.34 0.81
CA ILE A 89 -3.54 -10.26 0.40
C ILE A 89 -3.22 -11.64 0.96
N GLY A 90 -4.05 -12.08 1.91
CA GLY A 90 -3.72 -13.24 2.72
C GLY A 90 -2.49 -12.92 3.57
N ASN A 91 -1.35 -13.55 3.27
CA ASN A 91 -0.08 -13.35 3.96
C ASN A 91 1.04 -12.94 3.01
N THR A 92 0.66 -12.38 1.85
CA THR A 92 1.57 -12.03 0.77
C THR A 92 1.47 -10.54 0.47
N LEU A 93 2.62 -9.88 0.43
CA LEU A 93 2.74 -8.48 0.02
C LEU A 93 3.12 -8.40 -1.46
N TYR A 94 2.65 -7.34 -2.13
CA TYR A 94 2.87 -7.14 -3.56
C TYR A 94 3.43 -5.77 -3.87
N TRP A 95 4.50 -5.69 -4.68
CA TRP A 95 5.09 -4.42 -5.09
C TRP A 95 5.23 -4.32 -6.60
N ILE A 96 5.06 -3.09 -7.09
CA ILE A 96 5.33 -2.74 -8.47
C ILE A 96 6.83 -2.48 -8.63
N LEU A 97 7.43 -3.13 -9.62
CA LEU A 97 8.74 -2.78 -10.15
C LEU A 97 8.55 -2.12 -11.51
N ASP A 98 9.06 -0.91 -11.66
CA ASP A 98 8.89 -0.12 -12.87
C ASP A 98 10.24 0.25 -13.49
N THR A 99 10.31 0.34 -14.82
CA THR A 99 11.56 0.66 -15.53
C THR A 99 12.06 2.07 -15.18
N SER A 100 13.27 2.17 -14.64
CA SER A 100 13.88 3.45 -14.28
C SER A 100 14.42 4.17 -15.52
N GLY A 101 13.59 4.94 -16.23
CA GLY A 101 14.03 5.98 -17.18
C GLY A 101 15.08 5.58 -18.24
N GLY A 102 15.12 4.31 -18.65
CA GLY A 102 16.09 3.74 -19.60
C GLY A 102 15.41 2.94 -20.72
N THR A 103 16.16 2.71 -21.80
CA THR A 103 15.80 2.30 -23.17
C THR A 103 14.79 1.15 -23.41
N ILE A 104 14.27 0.49 -22.39
CA ILE A 104 13.19 -0.51 -22.49
C ILE A 104 11.96 0.08 -21.77
N GLU A 105 11.22 0.95 -22.45
CA GLU A 105 10.24 1.86 -21.79
C GLU A 105 8.92 1.22 -21.31
N ASN A 106 8.77 -0.12 -21.35
CA ASN A 106 7.44 -0.73 -21.42
C ASN A 106 7.17 -1.87 -20.43
N GLU A 107 8.10 -2.19 -19.53
CA GLU A 107 7.92 -3.30 -18.60
C GLU A 107 7.55 -2.79 -17.20
N CYS A 108 6.48 -3.36 -16.65
CA CYS A 108 6.07 -3.15 -15.28
C CYS A 108 5.79 -4.52 -14.68
N TRP A 109 6.57 -4.90 -13.68
CA TRP A 109 6.49 -6.20 -13.05
C TRP A 109 5.84 -6.09 -11.67
N ILE A 110 5.21 -7.17 -11.23
CA ILE A 110 4.75 -7.32 -9.86
C ILE A 110 5.54 -8.44 -9.20
N VAL A 111 6.17 -8.11 -8.08
CA VAL A 111 6.80 -9.08 -7.19
C VAL A 111 5.90 -9.35 -6.00
N GLU A 112 5.93 -10.59 -5.55
CA GLU A 112 5.23 -11.03 -4.36
C GLU A 112 6.21 -11.53 -3.30
N PHE A 113 5.90 -11.24 -2.04
CA PHE A 113 6.66 -11.74 -0.90
C PHE A 113 5.72 -12.41 0.09
N ASP A 114 5.81 -13.74 0.15
CA ASP A 114 5.08 -14.56 1.13
C ASP A 114 5.80 -14.48 2.48
N LEU A 115 5.11 -13.95 3.49
CA LEU A 115 5.68 -13.71 4.81
C LEU A 115 5.88 -15.00 5.62
N ASP A 116 5.12 -16.07 5.35
CA ASP A 116 5.22 -17.36 6.05
C ASP A 116 6.32 -18.23 5.43
N ALA A 117 6.35 -18.29 4.10
CA ALA A 117 7.35 -19.04 3.35
C ALA A 117 8.69 -18.31 3.27
N HIS A 118 8.72 -17.01 3.58
CA HIS A 118 9.84 -16.11 3.32
C HIS A 118 10.33 -16.23 1.87
N ASN A 119 9.39 -16.23 0.93
CA ASN A 119 9.70 -16.43 -0.48
C ASN A 119 9.41 -15.16 -1.26
N LEU A 120 10.41 -14.67 -1.98
CA LEU A 120 10.27 -13.59 -2.95
C LEU A 120 10.16 -14.21 -4.34
N ASP A 121 9.08 -13.93 -5.05
CA ASP A 121 8.85 -14.45 -6.40
C ASP A 121 8.21 -13.39 -7.30
N LEU A 122 8.14 -13.70 -8.59
CA LEU A 122 7.53 -12.86 -9.60
C LEU A 122 6.10 -13.32 -9.88
N THR A 123 5.11 -12.45 -9.63
CA THR A 123 3.71 -12.73 -9.96
C THR A 123 3.49 -12.64 -11.48
N GLY A 124 4.04 -11.60 -12.12
CA GLY A 124 3.91 -11.38 -13.56
C GLY A 124 4.03 -9.93 -13.99
N GLU A 125 3.71 -9.68 -15.26
CA GLU A 125 3.79 -8.35 -15.89
C GLU A 125 2.41 -7.69 -15.93
N ILE A 126 2.39 -6.36 -15.85
CA ILE A 126 1.23 -5.54 -16.19
C ILE A 126 1.35 -5.15 -17.66
N PRO A 127 0.41 -5.57 -18.52
CA PRO A 127 0.52 -5.32 -19.95
C PRO A 127 0.65 -3.83 -20.29
N TYR A 128 1.55 -3.49 -21.21
CA TYR A 128 1.80 -2.10 -21.62
C TYR A 128 0.53 -1.30 -21.98
N TYR A 129 -0.45 -1.91 -22.66
CA TYR A 129 -1.70 -1.21 -23.01
C TYR A 129 -2.52 -0.77 -21.78
N VAL A 130 -2.35 -1.46 -20.64
CA VAL A 130 -2.94 -1.07 -19.35
C VAL A 130 -2.16 0.11 -18.77
N LEU A 131 -0.84 0.05 -18.81
CA LEU A 131 0.04 1.12 -18.32
C LEU A 131 -0.18 2.42 -19.09
N ASP A 132 -0.19 2.36 -20.42
CA ASP A 132 -0.46 3.53 -21.30
C ASP A 132 -1.83 4.13 -21.01
N LYS A 133 -2.85 3.28 -20.84
CA LYS A 133 -4.22 3.71 -20.56
C LYS A 133 -4.35 4.51 -19.25
N TYR A 134 -3.59 4.15 -18.22
CA TYR A 134 -3.66 4.78 -16.90
C TYR A 134 -2.47 5.69 -16.60
N ASN A 135 -1.70 6.12 -17.60
CA ASN A 135 -0.48 6.91 -17.41
C ASN A 135 0.49 6.31 -16.37
N ARG A 136 0.56 4.97 -16.31
CA ARG A 136 1.31 4.17 -15.33
C ARG A 136 0.88 4.39 -13.87
N GLN A 137 -0.24 5.07 -13.64
CA GLN A 137 -0.75 5.38 -12.32
C GLN A 137 -1.83 4.36 -11.94
N ILE A 138 -1.38 3.27 -11.31
CA ILE A 138 -2.23 2.18 -10.81
C ILE A 138 -2.01 1.96 -9.32
N VAL A 139 -3.00 1.35 -8.67
CA VAL A 139 -2.93 0.96 -7.27
C VAL A 139 -3.20 -0.53 -7.16
N LEU A 140 -2.25 -1.29 -6.63
CA LEU A 140 -2.47 -2.70 -6.31
C LEU A 140 -3.46 -2.81 -5.14
N MET A 141 -4.39 -3.75 -5.23
CA MET A 141 -5.43 -3.98 -4.22
C MET A 141 -6.00 -5.39 -4.33
N PRO A 142 -6.61 -5.96 -3.27
CA PRO A 142 -7.44 -7.14 -3.40
C PRO A 142 -8.62 -6.89 -4.35
N ALA A 143 -8.84 -7.82 -5.27
CA ALA A 143 -10.04 -7.86 -6.10
C ALA A 143 -11.24 -8.42 -5.32
N ASP A 144 -12.45 -8.24 -5.85
CA ASP A 144 -13.70 -8.71 -5.23
C ASP A 144 -13.72 -10.25 -5.02
N ASP A 145 -12.93 -11.00 -5.78
CA ASP A 145 -12.76 -12.46 -5.64
C ASP A 145 -11.64 -12.86 -4.67
N GLY A 146 -11.05 -11.89 -3.97
CA GLY A 146 -9.99 -12.09 -2.97
C GLY A 146 -8.59 -12.32 -3.56
N ARG A 147 -8.44 -12.20 -4.88
CA ARG A 147 -7.14 -12.34 -5.56
C ARG A 147 -6.42 -11.01 -5.66
N LEU A 148 -5.18 -11.04 -6.12
CA LEU A 148 -4.47 -9.82 -6.51
C LEU A 148 -5.24 -9.12 -7.64
N GLY A 149 -5.44 -7.83 -7.47
CA GLY A 149 -6.04 -6.94 -8.43
C GLY A 149 -5.30 -5.61 -8.47
N PHE A 150 -5.78 -4.74 -9.35
CA PHE A 150 -5.36 -3.35 -9.34
C PHE A 150 -6.48 -2.45 -9.82
N ALA A 151 -6.36 -1.18 -9.49
CA ALA A 151 -7.22 -0.11 -9.94
C ALA A 151 -6.44 0.89 -10.79
N GLY A 152 -7.08 1.37 -11.85
CA GLY A 152 -6.61 2.49 -12.65
C GLY A 152 -7.80 3.36 -13.06
N VAL A 153 -7.54 4.62 -13.40
CA VAL A 153 -8.60 5.55 -13.81
C VAL A 153 -8.35 6.00 -15.24
N ASP A 154 -9.37 5.87 -16.06
CA ASP A 154 -9.40 6.40 -17.43
C ASP A 154 -10.44 7.52 -17.48
N THR A 155 -9.96 8.76 -17.54
CA THR A 155 -10.81 9.95 -17.48
C THR A 155 -11.60 9.97 -16.16
N PHE A 156 -12.91 9.74 -16.15
CA PHE A 156 -13.72 9.62 -14.92
C PHE A 156 -14.27 8.20 -14.75
N SER A 157 -13.63 7.19 -15.35
CA SER A 157 -14.00 5.78 -15.19
C SER A 157 -12.94 5.05 -14.36
N LEU A 158 -13.30 4.68 -13.14
CA LEU A 158 -12.49 3.82 -12.30
C LEU A 158 -12.65 2.36 -12.76
N HIS A 159 -11.54 1.74 -13.15
CA HIS A 159 -11.45 0.38 -13.65
C HIS A 159 -10.80 -0.53 -12.60
N LEU A 160 -11.51 -1.59 -12.21
CA LEU A 160 -11.01 -2.61 -11.28
C LEU A 160 -10.69 -3.89 -12.04
N TRP A 161 -9.50 -4.42 -11.80
CA TRP A 161 -8.97 -5.61 -12.45
C TRP A 161 -8.69 -6.72 -11.44
N SER A 162 -8.83 -7.97 -11.86
CA SER A 162 -8.43 -9.15 -11.07
C SER A 162 -7.47 -10.03 -11.85
N SER A 163 -6.53 -10.64 -11.14
CA SER A 163 -5.60 -11.63 -11.65
C SER A 163 -6.31 -12.96 -11.98
N ILE A 164 -5.88 -13.56 -13.08
CA ILE A 164 -6.27 -14.89 -13.52
C ILE A 164 -5.01 -15.72 -13.69
N ALA A 165 -4.92 -16.79 -12.91
CA ALA A 165 -3.86 -17.79 -13.06
C ALA A 165 -4.08 -18.59 -14.36
N CYS A 166 -3.05 -18.63 -15.21
CA CYS A 166 -3.01 -19.49 -16.38
C CYS A 166 -2.33 -20.83 -16.08
N VAL A 167 -2.56 -21.82 -16.96
CA VAL A 167 -2.08 -23.21 -16.79
C VAL A 167 -0.55 -23.30 -16.84
N ASP A 168 0.10 -22.36 -17.51
CA ASP A 168 1.56 -22.23 -17.61
C ASP A 168 2.20 -21.48 -16.43
N GLY A 169 1.40 -21.07 -15.43
CA GLY A 169 1.88 -20.32 -14.27
C GLY A 169 1.94 -18.81 -14.49
N MET A 170 1.62 -18.31 -15.70
CA MET A 170 1.60 -16.87 -15.95
C MET A 170 0.30 -16.24 -15.42
N VAL A 171 0.38 -15.01 -14.91
CA VAL A 171 -0.79 -14.22 -14.51
C VAL A 171 -1.26 -13.37 -15.69
N THR A 172 -2.57 -13.43 -15.96
CA THR A 172 -3.27 -12.51 -16.87
C THR A 172 -4.28 -11.68 -16.09
N TRP A 173 -4.84 -10.64 -16.71
CA TRP A 173 -5.70 -9.68 -16.03
C TRP A 173 -7.08 -9.62 -16.68
N ALA A 174 -8.12 -9.74 -15.87
CA ALA A 174 -9.50 -9.50 -16.28
C ALA A 174 -9.99 -8.14 -15.79
N HIS A 175 -10.67 -7.42 -16.68
CA HIS A 175 -11.37 -6.19 -16.33
C HIS A 175 -12.72 -6.55 -15.70
N CYS A 176 -12.82 -6.44 -14.38
CA CYS A 176 -13.94 -6.99 -13.61
C CYS A 176 -15.09 -5.99 -13.44
N ARG A 177 -14.77 -4.73 -13.15
CA ARG A 177 -15.77 -3.72 -12.78
C ARG A 177 -15.35 -2.33 -13.25
N VAL A 178 -16.33 -1.57 -13.71
CA VAL A 178 -16.19 -0.16 -14.08
C VAL A 178 -17.11 0.66 -13.21
N ILE A 179 -16.59 1.73 -12.61
CA ILE A 179 -17.32 2.70 -11.81
C ILE A 179 -17.18 4.05 -12.49
N ASP A 180 -18.30 4.59 -12.96
CA ASP A 180 -18.37 5.93 -13.52
C ASP A 180 -18.43 6.95 -12.38
N LEU A 181 -17.31 7.66 -12.19
CA LEU A 181 -17.09 8.62 -11.11
C LEU A 181 -17.98 9.86 -11.24
N GLU A 182 -18.44 10.22 -12.45
CA GLU A 182 -19.31 11.38 -12.65
C GLU A 182 -20.67 11.21 -11.95
N ASN A 183 -21.09 9.97 -11.69
CA ASN A 183 -22.33 9.69 -10.95
C ASN A 183 -22.22 9.98 -9.45
N PHE A 184 -21.00 10.11 -8.92
CA PHE A 184 -20.75 10.27 -7.48
C PHE A 184 -20.09 11.61 -7.15
N LEU A 185 -19.28 12.15 -8.06
CA LEU A 185 -18.62 13.45 -7.91
C LEU A 185 -19.62 14.60 -8.11
N ALA A 186 -19.39 15.70 -7.39
CA ALA A 186 -20.11 16.94 -7.63
C ALA A 186 -19.78 17.48 -9.05
N PRO A 187 -20.76 17.97 -9.82
CA PRO A 187 -20.51 18.53 -11.16
C PRO A 187 -19.43 19.62 -11.18
N GLU A 188 -19.34 20.41 -10.11
CA GLU A 188 -18.33 21.44 -9.94
C GLU A 188 -16.92 20.86 -9.80
N ALA A 189 -16.77 19.70 -9.13
CA ALA A 189 -15.49 19.02 -8.98
C ALA A 189 -15.01 18.45 -10.32
N VAL A 190 -15.93 17.84 -11.09
CA VAL A 190 -15.65 17.35 -12.45
C VAL A 190 -15.25 18.51 -13.36
N ALA A 191 -16.02 19.60 -13.37
CA ALA A 191 -15.76 20.76 -14.22
C ALA A 191 -14.48 21.54 -13.86
N ALA A 192 -14.09 21.54 -12.58
CA ALA A 192 -12.88 22.20 -12.10
C ALA A 192 -11.61 21.34 -12.27
N CYS A 193 -11.75 20.05 -12.57
CA CYS A 193 -10.62 19.13 -12.65
C CYS A 193 -9.70 19.49 -13.83
N ARG A 194 -8.42 19.74 -13.55
CA ARG A 194 -7.44 20.21 -14.54
C ARG A 194 -6.60 19.11 -15.17
N TYR A 195 -6.49 17.98 -14.48
CA TYR A 195 -5.69 16.84 -14.88
C TYR A 195 -6.59 15.61 -14.95
N VAL A 196 -6.12 14.58 -15.67
CA VAL A 196 -6.82 13.29 -15.67
C VAL A 196 -6.86 12.77 -14.23
N PRO A 197 -8.03 12.38 -13.70
CA PRO A 197 -8.13 11.73 -12.41
C PRO A 197 -7.35 10.43 -12.36
N ASP A 198 -6.77 10.12 -11.21
CA ASP A 198 -5.95 8.91 -11.03
C ASP A 198 -6.21 8.22 -9.69
N ALA A 199 -5.99 6.89 -9.65
CA ALA A 199 -5.96 6.15 -8.40
C ALA A 199 -4.64 6.40 -7.66
N VAL A 200 -4.72 6.68 -6.36
CA VAL A 200 -3.56 7.09 -5.56
C VAL A 200 -3.34 6.28 -4.29
N GLY A 201 -4.29 5.44 -3.88
CA GLY A 201 -4.09 4.52 -2.77
C GLY A 201 -5.29 3.65 -2.49
N TYR A 202 -5.10 2.63 -1.67
CA TYR A 202 -6.16 1.72 -1.23
C TYR A 202 -5.97 1.36 0.25
N ALA A 203 -7.05 1.41 1.02
CA ALA A 203 -7.08 1.02 2.42
C ALA A 203 -7.82 -0.31 2.57
N GLU A 204 -7.08 -1.37 2.88
CA GLU A 204 -7.57 -2.74 2.99
C GLU A 204 -8.69 -2.90 4.02
N ASP A 205 -8.49 -2.41 5.24
CA ASP A 205 -9.41 -2.61 6.37
C ASP A 205 -10.80 -1.99 6.11
N ALA A 206 -10.87 -0.93 5.31
CA ALA A 206 -12.11 -0.20 5.03
C ALA A 206 -12.70 -0.51 3.64
N ASN A 207 -12.00 -1.29 2.81
CA ASN A 207 -12.28 -1.48 1.38
C ASN A 207 -12.54 -0.14 0.67
N VAL A 208 -11.55 0.76 0.79
CA VAL A 208 -11.62 2.14 0.35
C VAL A 208 -10.53 2.41 -0.67
N ILE A 209 -10.89 3.01 -1.79
CA ILE A 209 -9.94 3.52 -2.78
C ILE A 209 -9.87 5.04 -2.72
N PHE A 210 -8.66 5.58 -2.86
CA PHE A 210 -8.41 7.02 -2.96
C PHE A 210 -8.18 7.39 -4.41
N ILE A 211 -8.94 8.38 -4.89
CA ILE A 211 -8.84 8.93 -6.24
C ILE A 211 -8.47 10.40 -6.14
N ARG A 212 -7.46 10.82 -6.89
CA ARG A 212 -7.11 12.23 -7.06
C ARG A 212 -7.96 12.82 -8.17
N VAL A 213 -8.71 13.86 -7.85
CA VAL A 213 -9.45 14.70 -8.81
C VAL A 213 -8.99 16.13 -8.52
N ASP A 214 -7.97 16.60 -9.25
CA ASP A 214 -7.24 17.84 -8.91
C ASP A 214 -8.18 19.02 -8.63
N PRO A 215 -8.02 19.74 -7.50
CA PRO A 215 -6.92 19.67 -6.53
C PRO A 215 -7.16 18.77 -5.31
N ASN A 216 -8.24 17.98 -5.33
CA ASN A 216 -8.75 17.26 -4.17
C ASN A 216 -8.48 15.75 -4.25
N ILE A 217 -8.52 15.09 -3.10
CA ILE A 217 -8.52 13.63 -2.98
C ILE A 217 -9.89 13.19 -2.48
N TYR A 218 -10.44 12.18 -3.13
CA TYR A 218 -11.71 11.57 -2.77
C TYR A 218 -11.50 10.16 -2.28
N MET A 219 -12.16 9.84 -1.18
CA MET A 219 -12.28 8.51 -0.61
C MET A 219 -13.55 7.86 -1.17
N ILE A 220 -13.44 6.66 -1.74
CA ILE A 220 -14.59 5.91 -2.28
C ILE A 220 -14.68 4.56 -1.56
N HIS A 221 -15.79 4.34 -0.85
CA HIS A 221 -16.11 3.05 -0.26
C HIS A 221 -16.64 2.09 -1.34
N LEU A 222 -15.87 1.06 -1.69
CA LEU A 222 -16.16 0.19 -2.85
C LEU A 222 -17.39 -0.72 -2.68
N ASN A 223 -17.87 -0.88 -1.45
CA ASN A 223 -19.09 -1.63 -1.15
C ASN A 223 -20.34 -0.74 -1.21
N THR A 224 -20.29 0.46 -0.63
CA THR A 224 -21.45 1.36 -0.49
C THR A 224 -21.54 2.39 -1.61
N MET A 225 -20.48 2.56 -2.40
CA MET A 225 -20.29 3.65 -3.37
C MET A 225 -20.43 5.04 -2.73
N GLN A 226 -20.21 5.16 -1.42
CA GLN A 226 -20.13 6.46 -0.75
C GLN A 226 -18.80 7.12 -1.07
N ILE A 227 -18.87 8.42 -1.38
CA ILE A 227 -17.72 9.25 -1.70
C ILE A 227 -17.59 10.38 -0.68
N GLU A 228 -16.37 10.62 -0.22
CA GLU A 228 -16.05 11.69 0.72
C GLU A 228 -14.82 12.44 0.24
N GLU A 229 -14.85 13.78 0.29
CA GLU A 229 -13.68 14.60 0.02
C GLU A 229 -12.78 14.61 1.26
N VAL A 230 -11.51 14.23 1.08
CA VAL A 230 -10.49 14.35 2.12
C VAL A 230 -9.91 15.76 2.03
N SER A 231 -9.92 16.50 3.14
CA SER A 231 -9.57 17.94 3.18
C SER A 231 -8.09 18.27 2.95
N GLU A 232 -7.35 17.39 2.30
CA GLU A 232 -5.92 17.54 2.05
C GLU A 232 -5.69 18.11 0.64
N LYS A 233 -5.17 19.33 0.58
CA LYS A 233 -4.89 20.04 -0.67
C LYS A 233 -3.40 19.93 -0.98
N GLY A 234 -3.05 19.33 -2.11
CA GLY A 234 -1.65 19.23 -2.54
C GLY A 234 -1.43 18.32 -3.73
N ALA A 235 -0.25 18.40 -4.33
CA ALA A 235 0.18 17.52 -5.40
C ALA A 235 0.79 16.23 -4.82
N TYR A 236 -0.07 15.32 -4.37
CA TYR A 236 0.35 14.01 -3.86
C TYR A 236 0.26 12.96 -4.96
N TRP A 237 1.37 12.25 -5.21
CA TRP A 237 1.41 11.15 -6.18
C TRP A 237 0.70 9.90 -5.67
N PHE A 238 0.92 9.56 -4.40
CA PHE A 238 0.27 8.44 -3.72
C PHE A 238 -0.17 8.84 -2.30
N VAL A 239 -1.21 8.16 -1.82
CA VAL A 239 -1.69 8.18 -0.43
C VAL A 239 -1.33 6.85 0.19
N PHE A 240 -0.66 6.84 1.33
CA PHE A 240 -0.34 5.63 2.10
C PHE A 240 -1.34 5.53 3.25
N PRO A 241 -2.44 4.77 3.10
CA PRO A 241 -3.46 4.70 4.12
C PRO A 241 -2.92 3.83 5.25
N CYS A 242 -2.87 4.39 6.45
CA CYS A 242 -2.51 3.65 7.64
C CYS A 242 -3.75 3.56 8.52
N THR A 243 -4.21 2.36 8.85
CA THR A 243 -5.05 2.20 10.03
C THR A 243 -4.21 2.54 11.24
N SER A 244 -4.74 3.43 12.10
CA SER A 244 -3.92 4.12 13.08
C SER A 244 -3.28 3.12 14.05
N PHE A 245 -1.95 3.01 14.04
CA PHE A 245 -1.22 2.31 15.09
C PHE A 245 -1.20 3.07 16.42
N TYR A 246 -1.75 4.29 16.51
CA TYR A 246 -1.89 5.06 17.74
C TYR A 246 -2.98 6.14 17.62
N THR A 247 -4.10 5.98 18.32
CA THR A 247 -4.84 7.12 18.86
C THR A 247 -4.85 6.99 20.38
N PRO A 248 -4.06 7.78 21.13
CA PRO A 248 -4.25 7.84 22.57
C PRO A 248 -5.66 8.39 22.79
N GLY A 249 -6.55 7.55 23.31
CA GLY A 249 -7.79 8.01 23.91
C GLY A 249 -7.40 9.01 24.99
N ILE A 250 -7.64 10.29 24.73
CA ILE A 250 -7.55 11.31 25.76
C ILE A 250 -8.70 11.02 26.72
N THR A 251 -8.45 10.21 27.75
CA THR A 251 -9.26 10.22 28.96
C THR A 251 -8.90 11.48 29.73
N THR A 252 -9.50 12.60 29.35
CA THR A 252 -9.53 13.81 30.19
C THR A 252 -10.32 13.52 31.45
N GLY A 253 -9.60 13.46 32.58
CA GLY A 253 -9.97 13.88 33.94
C GLY A 253 -11.31 13.40 34.50
N GLY A 254 -11.38 12.71 35.63
CA GLY A 254 -10.69 13.04 36.88
C GLY A 254 -11.77 13.21 37.95
N GLY A 255 -11.82 12.26 38.88
CA GLY A 255 -12.63 12.34 40.09
C GLY A 255 -11.77 11.80 41.21
N ASP A 256 -11.22 12.70 42.01
CA ASP A 256 -10.54 12.42 43.26
C ASP A 256 -11.44 11.55 44.15
N ASP A 257 -10.95 10.38 44.56
CA ASP A 257 -11.35 9.79 45.83
C ASP A 257 -10.08 9.59 46.65
N GLN A 258 -9.92 10.51 47.61
CA GLN A 258 -8.91 10.48 48.64
C GLN A 258 -9.10 9.22 49.50
N ALA A 259 -8.01 8.46 49.68
CA ALA A 259 -7.90 7.54 50.79
C ALA A 259 -7.32 8.29 51.99
N GLU A 260 -8.16 8.68 52.95
CA GLU A 260 -7.75 8.89 54.34
C GLU A 260 -8.48 7.90 55.26
N PRO A 261 -7.79 7.31 56.24
CA PRO A 261 -8.37 6.36 57.18
C PRO A 261 -9.03 7.11 58.35
N LEU A 262 -10.31 6.81 58.62
CA LEU A 262 -10.95 7.22 59.87
C LEU A 262 -10.60 6.21 60.98
N ASN A 263 -9.77 6.66 61.93
CA ASN A 263 -9.71 6.12 63.29
C ASN A 263 -10.87 6.69 64.11
N ASP A 264 -11.60 5.78 64.77
CA ASP A 264 -12.46 5.86 65.96
C ASP A 264 -12.79 7.24 66.58
N CYS A 265 -14.08 7.62 66.52
CA CYS A 265 -15.02 7.77 67.66
C CYS A 265 -16.39 8.28 67.17
#